data_AF-A0A4Q3IXP2-F1
#
_entry.id   AF-A0A4Q3IXP2-F1
#
_cell.length_a   1.000
_cell.length_b   1.000
_cell.length_c   1.000
_cell.angle_alpha   90.00
_cell.angle_beta   90.00
_cell.angle_gamma   90.00
#
_symmetry.space_group_name_H-M   'P 1'
#
loop_
_entity.id
_entity.type
_entity.pdbx_description
1 polymer ?
#
loop_
_entity_poly.entity_id
_entity_poly.type
_entity_poly.pdbx_seq_one_letter_code
_entity_poly.pdbx_strand_id
1 'polypeptide(L)'
;MVAEVGLFTSAALMQGWIGASSVAAHAVALQWGSLAFMVPLGLSQATTVRVGLAFGERSPDGVRLAGWVSLATTLIFMSLTCALFLLAGPQLVQLFLDPSRPENAEALRLAASFLVVAGVFQLVDGAQVSAGSALRGLSDTTVPLILALIGYWAVGFPIAYVFAFVVGLKGLGIWFGLAAGLAFAAIALVARFAMRERLALVPGTVERPA
;
A
#
# COMPACT_ATOMS: atom_id res chain seq x y z
N MET A 1 -8.28 -7.54 -2.08
CA MET A 1 -9.18 -7.72 -0.92
C MET A 1 -8.85 -8.99 -0.14
N VAL A 2 -9.32 -10.20 -0.50
CA VAL A 2 -9.05 -11.40 0.34
C VAL A 2 -7.56 -11.66 0.58
N ALA A 3 -6.73 -11.64 -0.47
CA ALA A 3 -5.29 -11.88 -0.34
C ALA A 3 -4.56 -10.83 0.52
N GLU A 4 -4.99 -9.58 0.45
CA GLU A 4 -4.41 -8.44 1.16
C GLU A 4 -4.84 -8.43 2.63
N VAL A 5 -6.14 -8.59 2.90
CA VAL A 5 -6.67 -8.74 4.25
C VAL A 5 -6.06 -9.96 4.93
N GLY A 6 -5.84 -11.06 4.19
CA GLY A 6 -5.15 -12.24 4.69
C GLY A 6 -3.70 -11.96 5.11
N LEU A 7 -2.97 -11.15 4.34
CA LEU A 7 -1.60 -10.74 4.69
C LEU A 7 -1.58 -9.91 5.98
N PHE A 8 -2.41 -8.87 6.09
CA PHE A 8 -2.48 -8.03 7.29
C PHE A 8 -2.96 -8.83 8.52
N THR A 9 -3.91 -9.75 8.33
CA THR A 9 -4.35 -10.66 9.41
C THR A 9 -3.21 -11.56 9.87
N SER A 10 -2.44 -12.11 8.93
CA SER A 10 -1.29 -12.96 9.24
C SER A 10 -0.19 -12.18 9.96
N ALA A 11 0.05 -10.93 9.54
CA ALA A 11 0.96 -10.02 10.24
C ALA A 11 0.48 -9.75 11.68
N ALA A 12 -0.81 -9.50 11.91
CA ALA A 12 -1.36 -9.32 13.25
C ALA A 12 -1.18 -10.57 14.13
N LEU A 13 -1.34 -11.77 13.58
CA LEU A 13 -1.06 -13.03 14.29
C LEU A 13 0.42 -13.14 14.67
N MET A 14 1.34 -12.83 13.75
CA MET A 14 2.78 -12.83 14.02
C MET A 14 3.17 -11.77 15.07
N GLN A 15 2.51 -10.60 15.09
CA GLN A 15 2.68 -9.61 16.16
C GLN A 15 2.22 -10.18 17.52
N GLY A 16 1.16 -10.99 17.53
CA GLY A 16 0.67 -11.72 18.69
C GLY A 16 1.72 -12.67 19.30
N TRP A 17 2.52 -13.33 18.47
CA TRP A 17 3.61 -14.20 18.94
C TRP A 17 4.75 -13.43 19.61
N ILE A 18 4.90 -12.14 19.29
CA ILE A 18 5.94 -11.28 19.86
C ILE A 18 5.52 -10.75 21.24
N GLY A 19 4.25 -10.36 21.39
CA GLY A 19 3.68 -9.97 22.68
C GLY A 19 2.62 -8.87 22.58
N ALA A 20 1.89 -8.68 23.69
CA ALA A 20 0.75 -7.76 23.76
C ALA A 20 1.10 -6.31 23.37
N SER A 21 2.26 -5.80 23.81
CA SER A 21 2.72 -4.44 23.45
C SER A 21 2.95 -4.29 21.95
N SER A 22 3.42 -5.34 21.27
CA SER A 22 3.64 -5.34 19.81
C SER A 22 2.31 -5.32 19.06
N VAL A 23 1.32 -6.09 19.53
CA VAL A 23 -0.05 -6.08 18.97
C VAL A 23 -0.70 -4.70 19.14
N ALA A 24 -0.61 -4.12 20.34
CA ALA A 24 -1.15 -2.79 20.62
C ALA A 24 -0.51 -1.73 19.71
N ALA A 25 0.82 -1.78 19.57
CA ALA A 25 1.55 -0.89 18.68
C ALA A 25 1.15 -1.06 17.21
N HIS A 26 0.99 -2.30 16.75
CA HIS A 26 0.56 -2.61 15.40
C HIS A 26 -0.86 -2.08 15.13
N ALA A 27 -1.78 -2.23 16.08
CA ALA A 27 -3.14 -1.71 15.96
C ALA A 27 -3.14 -0.17 15.82
N VAL A 28 -2.39 0.55 16.66
CA VAL A 28 -2.30 2.02 16.57
C VAL A 28 -1.74 2.46 15.21
N ALA A 29 -0.67 1.82 14.74
CA ALA A 29 -0.07 2.14 13.45
C ALA A 29 -1.02 1.85 12.27
N LEU A 30 -1.76 0.73 12.30
CA LEU A 30 -2.78 0.42 11.29
C LEU A 30 -3.95 1.41 11.31
N GLN A 31 -4.38 1.90 12.48
CA GLN A 31 -5.45 2.89 12.55
C GLN A 31 -5.05 4.22 11.90
N TRP A 32 -3.84 4.70 12.19
CA TRP A 32 -3.32 5.89 11.51
C TRP A 32 -3.14 5.68 10.01
N GLY A 33 -2.57 4.53 9.61
CA GLY A 33 -2.44 4.17 8.19
C GLY A 33 -3.78 4.11 7.48
N SER A 34 -4.79 3.48 8.09
CA SER A 34 -6.15 3.38 7.53
C SER A 34 -6.80 4.75 7.36
N LEU A 35 -6.62 5.65 8.34
CA LEU A 35 -7.14 7.01 8.26
C LEU A 35 -6.52 7.78 7.09
N ALA A 36 -5.19 7.70 6.93
CA ALA A 36 -4.51 8.32 5.80
C ALA A 36 -4.91 7.68 4.45
N PHE A 37 -5.20 6.38 4.43
CA PHE A 37 -5.56 5.66 3.21
C PHE A 37 -6.96 5.97 2.67
N MET A 38 -7.88 6.50 3.48
CA MET A 38 -9.25 6.82 3.04
C MET A 38 -9.28 7.80 1.85
N VAL A 39 -8.37 8.77 1.80
CA VAL A 39 -8.34 9.76 0.71
C VAL A 39 -7.88 9.11 -0.61
N PRO A 40 -6.75 8.38 -0.68
CA PRO A 40 -6.39 7.63 -1.88
C PRO A 40 -7.40 6.56 -2.28
N LEU A 41 -8.08 5.94 -1.33
CA LEU A 41 -9.16 5.00 -1.63
C LEU A 41 -10.31 5.71 -2.37
N GLY A 42 -10.71 6.92 -1.95
CA GLY A 42 -11.70 7.73 -2.64
C GLY A 42 -11.25 8.15 -4.05
N LEU A 43 -10.01 8.65 -4.20
CA LEU A 43 -9.42 8.99 -5.50
C LEU A 43 -9.37 7.79 -6.45
N SER A 44 -9.06 6.61 -5.91
CA SER A 44 -9.00 5.34 -6.64
C SER A 44 -10.34 4.94 -7.24
N GLN A 45 -11.46 5.19 -6.56
CA GLN A 45 -12.79 4.96 -7.13
C GLN A 45 -13.06 5.89 -8.33
N ALA A 46 -12.74 7.18 -8.18
CA ALA A 46 -12.86 8.15 -9.28
C ALA A 46 -11.97 7.77 -10.47
N THR A 47 -10.77 7.25 -10.21
CA THR A 47 -9.82 6.79 -11.23
C THR A 47 -10.40 5.66 -12.08
N THR A 48 -11.00 4.66 -11.43
CA THR A 48 -11.63 3.53 -12.13
C THR A 48 -12.70 4.02 -13.11
N VAL A 49 -13.55 4.95 -12.68
CA VAL A 49 -14.61 5.54 -13.52
C VAL A 49 -14.03 6.38 -14.65
N ARG A 50 -13.10 7.29 -14.37
CA ARG A 50 -12.52 8.20 -15.37
C ARG A 50 -11.72 7.47 -16.44
N VAL A 51 -10.96 6.45 -16.04
CA VAL A 51 -10.24 5.59 -16.99
C VAL A 51 -11.23 4.75 -17.82
N GLY A 52 -12.27 4.20 -17.20
CA GLY A 52 -13.31 3.44 -17.90
C GLY A 52 -14.07 4.26 -18.94
N LEU A 53 -14.42 5.52 -18.61
CA LEU A 53 -15.06 6.44 -19.56
C LEU A 53 -14.13 6.77 -20.74
N ALA A 54 -12.88 7.16 -20.47
CA ALA A 54 -11.90 7.46 -21.52
C ALA A 54 -11.59 6.24 -22.41
N PHE A 55 -11.59 5.04 -21.83
CA PHE A 55 -11.45 3.80 -22.57
C PHE A 55 -12.67 3.56 -23.48
N GLY A 56 -13.89 3.79 -22.99
CA GLY A 56 -15.12 3.73 -23.79
C GLY A 56 -15.16 4.74 -24.94
N GLU A 57 -14.60 5.94 -24.73
CA GLU A 57 -14.42 6.98 -25.75
C GLU A 57 -13.30 6.67 -26.76
N ARG A 58 -12.58 5.56 -26.59
CA ARG A 58 -11.39 5.20 -27.38
C ARG A 58 -10.34 6.32 -27.37
N SER A 59 -10.13 6.94 -26.21
CA SER A 59 -9.16 8.02 -25.99
C SER A 59 -7.95 7.53 -25.19
N PRO A 60 -6.84 7.15 -25.84
CA PRO A 60 -5.62 6.73 -25.14
C PRO A 60 -5.03 7.82 -24.25
N ASP A 61 -5.14 9.08 -24.69
CA ASP A 61 -4.69 10.24 -23.93
C ASP A 61 -5.55 10.47 -22.69
N GLY A 62 -6.86 10.26 -22.78
CA GLY A 62 -7.77 10.32 -21.64
C GLY A 62 -7.45 9.25 -20.59
N VAL A 63 -7.20 8.02 -21.03
CA VAL A 63 -6.76 6.91 -20.16
C VAL A 63 -5.44 7.26 -19.47
N ARG A 64 -4.47 7.74 -20.23
CA ARG A 64 -3.14 8.15 -19.73
C ARG A 64 -3.29 9.23 -18.68
N LEU A 65 -4.00 10.32 -19.00
CA LEU A 65 -4.16 11.46 -18.11
C LEU A 65 -4.87 11.06 -16.82
N ALA A 66 -5.99 10.35 -16.92
CA ALA A 66 -6.76 9.95 -15.73
C ALA A 66 -5.95 9.06 -14.78
N GLY A 67 -5.19 8.10 -15.31
CA GLY A 67 -4.35 7.22 -14.50
C GLY A 67 -3.16 7.95 -13.86
N TRP A 68 -2.41 8.75 -14.62
CA TRP A 68 -1.23 9.43 -14.07
C TRP A 68 -1.56 10.58 -13.12
N VAL A 69 -2.65 11.32 -13.37
CA VAL A 69 -3.11 12.37 -12.45
C VAL A 69 -3.57 11.75 -11.14
N SER A 70 -4.28 10.62 -11.19
CA SER A 70 -4.63 9.87 -9.98
C SER A 70 -3.38 9.48 -9.20
N LEU A 71 -2.39 8.87 -9.86
CA LEU A 71 -1.16 8.44 -9.20
C LEU A 71 -0.42 9.62 -8.56
N ALA A 72 -0.26 10.73 -9.30
CA ALA A 72 0.42 11.92 -8.81
C ALA A 72 -0.30 12.54 -7.61
N THR A 73 -1.63 12.71 -7.69
CA THR A 73 -2.42 13.30 -6.58
C THR A 73 -2.43 12.40 -5.34
N THR A 74 -2.53 11.08 -5.52
CA THR A 74 -2.38 10.11 -4.43
C THR A 74 -1.00 10.19 -3.77
N LEU A 75 0.08 10.22 -4.56
CA LEU A 75 1.44 10.29 -4.02
C LEU A 75 1.74 11.61 -3.33
N ILE A 76 1.23 12.73 -3.83
CA ILE A 76 1.35 14.03 -3.16
C ILE A 76 0.67 13.97 -1.80
N PHE A 77 -0.58 13.50 -1.74
CA PHE A 77 -1.30 13.37 -0.46
C PHE A 77 -0.57 12.43 0.51
N MET A 78 -0.15 11.26 0.03
CA MET A 78 0.57 10.29 0.85
C MET A 78 1.94 10.78 1.31
N SER A 79 2.59 11.66 0.56
CA SER A 79 3.84 12.31 0.98
C SER A 79 3.60 13.30 2.12
N LEU A 80 2.49 14.03 2.09
CA LEU A 80 2.09 14.93 3.19
C LEU A 80 1.77 14.15 4.46
N THR A 81 1.02 13.05 4.36
CA THR A 81 0.73 12.20 5.54
C THR A 81 1.97 11.46 6.01
N CYS A 82 2.90 11.10 5.11
CA CYS A 82 4.20 10.53 5.48
C CYS A 82 5.02 11.53 6.30
N ALA A 83 5.13 12.77 5.85
CA ALA A 83 5.80 13.83 6.59
C ALA A 83 5.15 14.03 7.98
N LEU A 84 3.82 14.00 8.05
CA LEU A 84 3.10 14.08 9.33
C LEU A 84 3.47 12.92 10.28
N PHE A 85 3.52 11.68 9.78
CA PHE A 85 3.89 10.51 10.59
C PHE A 85 5.34 10.56 11.08
N LEU A 86 6.25 11.07 10.25
CA LEU A 86 7.67 11.20 10.60
C LEU A 86 7.92 12.33 11.62
N LEU A 87 7.22 13.46 11.49
CA LEU A 87 7.45 14.64 12.31
C LEU A 87 6.65 14.63 13.63
N ALA A 88 5.45 14.05 13.62
CA ALA A 88 4.54 14.05 14.76
C ALA A 88 4.24 12.64 15.31
N GLY A 89 5.02 11.62 14.90
CA GLY A 89 4.75 10.22 15.23
C GLY A 89 4.52 9.94 16.72
N PRO A 90 5.41 10.36 17.64
CA PRO A 90 5.20 10.17 19.08
C PRO A 90 3.91 10.80 19.61
N GLN A 91 3.57 12.00 19.14
CA GLN A 91 2.36 12.74 19.54
C GLN A 91 1.09 12.05 19.02
N LEU A 92 1.13 11.54 17.79
CA LEU A 92 0.01 10.79 17.20
C LEU A 92 -0.26 9.48 17.93
N VAL A 93 0.79 8.79 18.38
CA VAL A 93 0.63 7.55 19.15
C VAL A 93 0.05 7.83 20.54
N GLN A 94 0.42 8.93 21.19
CA GLN A 94 -0.09 9.32 22.51
C GLN A 94 -1.61 9.59 22.52
N LEU A 95 -2.22 9.84 21.35
CA LEU A 95 -3.69 9.95 21.24
C LEU A 95 -4.41 8.61 21.46
N PHE A 96 -3.70 7.49 21.30
CA PHE A 96 -4.26 6.15 21.50
C PHE A 96 -3.76 5.49 22.79
N LEU A 97 -2.55 5.81 23.23
CA LEU A 97 -1.91 5.20 24.39
C LEU A 97 -1.53 6.29 25.41
N ASP A 98 -1.99 6.13 26.64
CA ASP A 98 -1.69 7.06 27.74
C ASP A 98 -0.21 6.95 28.15
N PRO A 99 0.60 8.01 27.98
CA PRO A 99 2.02 8.02 28.34
C PRO A 99 2.27 8.05 29.85
N SER A 100 1.28 8.37 30.67
CA SER A 100 1.41 8.38 32.14
C SER A 100 1.44 6.97 32.75
N ARG A 101 1.00 5.95 31.99
CA ARG A 101 0.96 4.56 32.45
C ARG A 101 2.23 3.80 32.07
N PRO A 102 3.01 3.29 33.04
CA PRO A 102 4.26 2.57 32.76
C PRO A 102 4.08 1.33 31.87
N GLU A 103 2.93 0.65 31.97
CA GLU A 103 2.59 -0.51 31.13
C GLU A 103 2.53 -0.20 29.63
N ASN A 104 2.31 1.07 29.25
CA ASN A 104 2.25 1.50 27.86
C ASN A 104 3.61 1.86 27.27
N ALA A 105 4.66 2.00 28.09
CA ALA A 105 5.95 2.55 27.66
C ALA A 105 6.54 1.81 26.45
N GLU A 106 6.50 0.46 26.47
CA GLU A 106 7.00 -0.34 25.35
C GLU A 106 6.10 -0.26 24.11
N ALA A 107 4.77 -0.23 24.29
CA ALA A 107 3.83 -0.10 23.18
C ALA A 107 3.96 1.27 22.50
N LEU A 108 4.14 2.36 23.26
CA LEU A 108 4.38 3.70 22.76
C LEU A 108 5.64 3.76 21.88
N ARG A 109 6.75 3.18 22.37
CA ARG A 109 8.02 3.13 21.66
C ARG A 109 7.94 2.33 20.36
N LEU A 110 7.30 1.16 20.41
CA LEU A 110 7.10 0.30 19.24
C LEU A 110 6.17 0.97 18.22
N ALA A 111 5.06 1.56 18.67
CA ALA A 111 4.09 2.21 17.80
C ALA A 111 4.70 3.40 17.06
N ALA A 112 5.50 4.23 17.74
CA ALA A 112 6.21 5.33 17.09
C ALA A 112 7.17 4.82 16.00
N SER A 113 7.87 3.71 16.29
CA SER A 113 8.77 3.06 15.32
C SER A 113 8.02 2.46 14.13
N PHE A 114 6.87 1.83 14.38
CA PHE A 114 6.01 1.29 13.31
C PHE A 114 5.42 2.40 12.46
N LEU A 115 5.05 3.53 13.06
CA LEU A 115 4.46 4.67 12.35
C LEU A 115 5.45 5.32 11.37
N VAL A 116 6.75 5.31 11.69
CA VAL A 116 7.82 5.70 10.75
C VAL A 116 7.83 4.79 9.52
N VAL A 117 7.80 3.46 9.72
CA VAL A 117 7.75 2.50 8.62
C VAL A 117 6.43 2.63 7.85
N ALA A 118 5.30 2.83 8.55
CA ALA A 118 3.98 3.04 7.99
C ALA A 118 3.94 4.28 7.07
N GLY A 119 4.68 5.35 7.41
CA GLY A 119 4.79 6.55 6.60
C GLY A 119 5.40 6.31 5.22
N VAL A 120 6.44 5.48 5.13
CA VAL A 120 7.04 5.10 3.83
C VAL A 120 6.18 4.05 3.12
N PHE A 121 5.68 3.08 3.89
CA PHE A 121 4.79 2.03 3.43
C PHE A 121 3.55 2.56 2.70
N GLN A 122 2.90 3.61 3.21
CA GLN A 122 1.68 4.14 2.59
C GLN A 122 1.93 4.79 1.21
N LEU A 123 3.18 5.18 0.89
CA LEU A 123 3.52 5.71 -0.44
C LEU A 123 3.39 4.61 -1.50
N VAL A 124 3.95 3.43 -1.22
CA VAL A 124 3.85 2.29 -2.13
C VAL A 124 2.43 1.73 -2.16
N ASP A 125 1.72 1.73 -1.03
CA ASP A 125 0.32 1.34 -0.97
C ASP A 125 -0.58 2.27 -1.81
N GLY A 126 -0.38 3.58 -1.68
CA GLY A 126 -1.02 4.61 -2.51
C GLY A 126 -0.76 4.40 -4.01
N ALA A 127 0.47 4.13 -4.39
CA ALA A 127 0.83 3.85 -5.77
C ALA A 127 0.14 2.58 -6.31
N GLN A 128 0.16 1.51 -5.52
CA GLN A 128 -0.47 0.24 -5.85
C GLN A 128 -1.99 0.39 -6.04
N VAL A 129 -2.69 1.07 -5.12
CA VAL A 129 -4.15 1.23 -5.20
C VAL A 129 -4.56 2.10 -6.39
N SER A 130 -3.80 3.16 -6.69
CA SER A 130 -4.07 4.03 -7.83
C SER A 130 -3.84 3.29 -9.16
N ALA A 131 -2.68 2.64 -9.33
CA ALA A 131 -2.38 1.87 -10.53
C ALA A 131 -3.36 0.69 -10.72
N GLY A 132 -3.66 -0.04 -9.66
CA GLY A 132 -4.65 -1.12 -9.67
C GLY A 132 -6.05 -0.63 -10.07
N SER A 133 -6.44 0.57 -9.65
CA SER A 133 -7.72 1.18 -10.04
C SER A 133 -7.75 1.62 -11.49
N ALA A 134 -6.66 2.17 -12.00
CA ALA A 134 -6.54 2.52 -13.40
C ALA A 134 -6.63 1.27 -14.29
N LEU A 135 -5.94 0.19 -13.93
CA LEU A 135 -6.01 -1.10 -14.64
C LEU A 135 -7.41 -1.72 -14.57
N ARG A 136 -8.09 -1.66 -13.43
CA ARG A 136 -9.50 -2.05 -13.31
C ARG A 136 -10.41 -1.24 -14.26
N GLY A 137 -10.16 0.05 -14.43
CA GLY A 137 -10.87 0.90 -15.40
C GLY A 137 -10.70 0.42 -16.85
N LEU A 138 -9.59 -0.26 -17.16
CA LEU A 138 -9.33 -0.90 -18.45
C LEU A 138 -9.88 -2.34 -18.54
N SER A 139 -10.62 -2.80 -17.53
CA SER A 139 -11.05 -4.20 -17.39
C SER A 139 -9.89 -5.21 -17.25
N ASP A 140 -8.66 -4.75 -17.00
CA ASP A 140 -7.50 -5.59 -16.75
C ASP A 140 -7.43 -5.93 -15.26
N THR A 141 -7.96 -7.09 -14.88
CA THR A 141 -8.13 -7.48 -13.46
C THR A 141 -7.39 -8.76 -13.07
N THR A 142 -7.25 -9.71 -14.00
CA THR A 142 -6.64 -11.02 -13.73
C THR A 142 -5.15 -10.92 -13.44
N VAL A 143 -4.39 -10.23 -14.30
CA VAL A 143 -2.94 -10.10 -14.10
C VAL A 143 -2.61 -9.27 -12.86
N PRO A 144 -3.28 -8.12 -12.60
CA PRO A 144 -3.11 -7.40 -11.34
C PRO A 144 -3.35 -8.24 -10.09
N LEU A 145 -4.36 -9.12 -10.12
CA LEU A 145 -4.64 -10.04 -9.02
C LEU A 145 -3.47 -11.01 -8.76
N ILE A 146 -2.92 -11.62 -9.82
CA ILE A 146 -1.79 -12.55 -9.71
C ILE A 146 -0.55 -11.82 -9.17
N LEU A 147 -0.24 -10.64 -9.69
CA LEU A 147 0.89 -9.83 -9.24
C LEU A 147 0.77 -9.45 -7.76
N ALA A 148 -0.43 -9.06 -7.33
CA ALA A 148 -0.70 -8.76 -5.93
C ALA A 148 -0.54 -10.00 -5.04
N LEU A 149 -1.03 -11.17 -5.47
CA LEU A 149 -0.88 -12.41 -4.72
C LEU A 149 0.60 -12.79 -4.52
N ILE A 150 1.41 -12.67 -5.57
CA ILE A 150 2.87 -12.89 -5.51
C ILE A 150 3.51 -11.89 -4.55
N GLY A 151 3.20 -10.60 -4.69
CA GLY A 151 3.74 -9.55 -3.82
C GLY A 151 3.43 -9.80 -2.35
N TYR A 152 2.19 -10.10 -2.02
CA TYR A 152 1.79 -10.31 -0.63
C TYR A 152 2.35 -11.60 -0.04
N TRP A 153 2.22 -12.73 -0.75
CA TRP A 153 2.46 -14.05 -0.17
C TRP A 153 3.80 -14.67 -0.52
N ALA A 154 4.33 -14.45 -1.73
CA ALA A 154 5.62 -14.99 -2.13
C ALA A 154 6.79 -14.05 -1.76
N VAL A 155 6.53 -12.76 -1.61
CA VAL A 155 7.55 -11.75 -1.26
C VAL A 155 7.34 -11.24 0.16
N GLY A 156 6.18 -10.63 0.45
CA GLY A 156 5.94 -9.92 1.70
C GLY A 156 5.95 -10.84 2.93
N PHE A 157 5.19 -11.93 2.90
CA PHE A 157 5.09 -12.86 4.02
C PHE A 157 6.43 -13.54 4.39
N PRO A 158 7.22 -14.10 3.45
CA PRO A 158 8.53 -14.67 3.76
C PRO A 158 9.50 -13.64 4.32
N ILE A 159 9.56 -12.43 3.73
CA ILE A 159 10.42 -11.36 4.24
C ILE A 159 9.99 -10.96 5.65
N ALA A 160 8.69 -10.83 5.91
CA ALA A 160 8.16 -10.54 7.24
C ALA A 160 8.63 -11.59 8.26
N TYR A 161 8.50 -12.88 7.92
CA TYR A 161 8.90 -13.97 8.81
C TYR A 161 10.40 -13.99 9.07
N VAL A 162 11.22 -13.91 8.01
CA VAL A 162 12.68 -13.93 8.12
C VAL A 162 13.18 -12.73 8.92
N PHE A 163 12.71 -11.52 8.62
CA PHE A 163 13.18 -10.32 9.33
C PHE A 163 12.70 -10.30 10.78
N ALA A 164 11.47 -10.76 11.05
CA ALA A 164 10.94 -10.78 12.40
C ALA A 164 11.65 -11.80 13.30
N PHE A 165 11.82 -13.04 12.82
CA PHE A 165 12.19 -14.17 13.67
C PHE A 165 13.61 -14.70 13.42
N VAL A 166 14.14 -14.63 12.20
CA VAL A 166 15.49 -15.12 11.88
C VAL A 166 16.53 -14.02 12.12
N VAL A 167 16.27 -12.80 11.60
CA VAL A 167 17.14 -11.64 11.81
C VAL A 167 16.92 -11.02 13.20
N GLY A 168 15.77 -11.27 13.83
CA GLY A 168 15.46 -10.82 15.19
C GLY A 168 14.96 -9.38 15.29
N LEU A 169 14.48 -8.77 14.19
CA LEU A 169 13.90 -7.42 14.18
C LEU A 169 12.47 -7.37 14.76
N LYS A 170 11.91 -8.52 15.16
CA LYS A 170 10.58 -8.64 15.77
C LYS A 170 9.53 -7.88 14.95
N GLY A 171 8.72 -7.03 15.60
CA GLY A 171 7.57 -6.40 14.98
C GLY A 171 7.94 -5.43 13.85
N LEU A 172 9.15 -4.84 13.87
CA LEU A 172 9.64 -4.03 12.77
C LEU A 172 9.92 -4.88 11.53
N GLY A 173 10.45 -6.10 11.72
CA GLY A 173 10.67 -7.05 10.65
C GLY A 173 9.38 -7.40 9.89
N ILE A 174 8.26 -7.53 10.62
CA ILE A 174 6.94 -7.75 10.03
C ILE A 174 6.55 -6.56 9.14
N TRP A 175 6.71 -5.33 9.62
CA TRP A 175 6.41 -4.12 8.84
C TRP A 175 7.30 -3.97 7.60
N PHE A 176 8.58 -4.35 7.68
CA PHE A 176 9.43 -4.38 6.49
C PHE A 176 8.98 -5.40 5.46
N GLY A 177 8.52 -6.58 5.89
CA GLY A 177 7.92 -7.56 4.97
C GLY A 177 6.64 -7.05 4.30
N LEU A 178 5.75 -6.42 5.06
CA LEU A 178 4.56 -5.76 4.49
C LEU A 178 4.96 -4.71 3.45
N ALA A 179 5.91 -3.82 3.78
CA ALA A 179 6.40 -2.80 2.86
C ALA A 179 7.03 -3.40 1.60
N ALA A 180 7.83 -4.47 1.72
CA ALA A 180 8.44 -5.13 0.57
C ALA A 180 7.40 -5.77 -0.37
N GLY A 181 6.40 -6.45 0.19
CA GLY A 181 5.33 -7.07 -0.59
C GLY A 181 4.49 -6.05 -1.37
N LEU A 182 4.12 -4.94 -0.71
CA LEU A 182 3.39 -3.85 -1.36
C LEU A 182 4.26 -3.09 -2.34
N ALA A 183 5.55 -2.88 -2.06
CA ALA A 183 6.47 -2.25 -2.99
C ALA A 183 6.60 -3.06 -4.28
N PHE A 184 6.72 -4.39 -4.18
CA PHE A 184 6.72 -5.27 -5.34
C PHE A 184 5.43 -5.09 -6.17
N ALA A 185 4.27 -5.16 -5.52
CA ALA A 185 2.98 -5.03 -6.19
C ALA A 185 2.81 -3.62 -6.81
N ALA A 186 3.18 -2.56 -6.10
CA ALA A 186 3.16 -1.20 -6.60
C ALA A 186 3.99 -1.04 -7.88
N ILE A 187 5.25 -1.50 -7.86
CA ILE A 187 6.15 -1.44 -9.01
C ILE A 187 5.56 -2.23 -10.18
N ALA A 188 5.10 -3.46 -9.94
CA ALA A 188 4.56 -4.32 -10.98
C ALA A 188 3.29 -3.74 -11.62
N LEU A 189 2.37 -3.19 -10.82
CA LEU A 189 1.13 -2.59 -11.31
C LEU A 189 1.37 -1.27 -12.03
N VAL A 190 2.22 -0.39 -11.49
CA VAL A 190 2.58 0.87 -12.14
C VAL A 190 3.31 0.60 -13.46
N ALA A 191 4.24 -0.36 -13.50
CA ALA A 191 4.91 -0.76 -14.73
C ALA A 191 3.91 -1.32 -15.75
N ARG A 192 2.97 -2.16 -15.32
CA ARG A 192 1.92 -2.70 -16.20
C ARG A 192 1.04 -1.59 -16.79
N PHE A 193 0.65 -0.61 -15.98
CA PHE A 193 -0.10 0.55 -16.46
C PHE A 193 0.74 1.44 -17.40
N ALA A 194 2.03 1.62 -17.12
CA ALA A 194 2.93 2.34 -18.02
C ALA A 194 3.07 1.63 -19.38
N MET A 195 3.11 0.30 -19.38
CA MET A 195 3.19 -0.55 -20.57
C MET A 195 1.84 -0.81 -21.26
N ARG A 196 0.75 -0.15 -20.85
CA ARG A 196 -0.61 -0.41 -21.35
C ARG A 196 -0.74 -0.41 -22.88
N GLU A 197 0.01 0.43 -23.58
CA GLU A 197 0.03 0.48 -25.06
C GLU A 197 0.74 -0.74 -25.65
N ARG A 198 1.93 -1.08 -25.15
CA ARG A 198 2.69 -2.27 -25.58
C ARG A 198 1.95 -3.57 -25.31
N LEU A 199 1.15 -3.61 -24.26
CA LEU A 199 0.33 -4.75 -23.86
C LEU A 199 -1.03 -4.77 -24.58
N ALA A 200 -1.27 -3.83 -25.51
CA ALA A 200 -2.53 -3.69 -26.25
C ALA A 200 -3.77 -3.57 -25.34
N LEU A 201 -3.62 -2.97 -24.16
CA LEU A 201 -4.71 -2.74 -23.20
C LEU A 201 -5.57 -1.52 -23.57
N VAL A 202 -5.16 -0.72 -24.56
CA VAL A 202 -5.85 0.49 -25.01
C VAL A 202 -6.03 0.43 -26.53
N PRO A 203 -7.20 0.81 -27.09
CA PRO A 203 -7.42 0.76 -28.54
C PRO A 203 -6.54 1.80 -29.23
N GLY A 204 -5.65 1.38 -30.14
CA GLY A 204 -4.99 2.29 -31.09
C GLY A 204 -3.46 2.29 -31.21
N THR A 205 -2.72 1.26 -30.80
CA THR A 205 -1.22 1.30 -30.86
C THR A 205 -0.53 0.14 -31.60
N VAL A 206 -1.26 -0.66 -32.40
CA VAL A 206 -0.63 -1.67 -33.25
C VAL A 206 -0.78 -1.30 -34.73
N GLU A 207 0.05 -0.38 -35.21
CA GLU A 207 0.60 -0.54 -36.57
C GLU A 207 1.64 -1.66 -36.48
N ARG A 208 1.31 -2.84 -37.01
CA ARG A 208 2.29 -3.92 -37.19
C ARG A 208 3.30 -3.44 -38.24
N PRO A 209 4.63 -3.54 -38.00
CA PRO A 209 5.57 -3.40 -39.09
C PRO A 209 5.32 -4.52 -40.11
N ALA A 210 5.25 -4.12 -41.38
CA ALA A 210 5.03 -4.98 -42.54
C ALA A 210 6.25 -5.88 -42.82
#